data_AF-A0A9P5TKL8-F1
#
_entry.id   AF-A0A9P5TKL8-F1
#
_cell.length_a   1.000
_cell.length_b   1.000
_cell.length_c   1.000
_cell.angle_alpha   90.00
_cell.angle_beta   90.00
_cell.angle_gamma   90.00
#
_symmetry.space_group_name_H-M   'P 1'
#
loop_
_entity.id
_entity.type
_entity.pdbx_description
1 polymer ?
#
loop_
_entity_poly.entity_id
_entity_poly.type
_entity_poly.pdbx_seq_one_letter_code
_entity_poly.pdbx_strand_id
1 'polypeptide(L)' 'MGQRIVAENAGVQTVTYALPNKHYVPVDMKYIGVDNLTPAKADVFIPLSAPSGLISATVT' A
#
# COMPACT_ATOMS: atom_id res chain seq x y z
N MET A 1 11.71 1.84 -7.98
CA MET A 1 11.56 0.49 -8.58
C MET A 1 11.72 0.54 -10.09
N GLY A 2 10.80 1.15 -10.86
CA GLY A 2 10.90 1.22 -12.33
C GLY A 2 12.21 1.79 -12.88
N GLN A 3 12.75 2.85 -12.26
CA GLN A 3 14.05 3.44 -12.62
C GLN A 3 15.21 2.44 -12.61
N ARG A 4 15.26 1.52 -11.65
CA ARG A 4 16.33 0.51 -11.58
C ARG A 4 16.23 -0.49 -12.71
N ILE A 5 15.00 -0.91 -13.05
CA ILE A 5 14.77 -1.85 -14.15
C ILE A 5 15.26 -1.26 -15.48
N VAL A 6 14.91 0.00 -15.75
CA VAL A 6 15.39 0.71 -16.95
C VAL A 6 16.92 0.84 -16.94
N ALA A 7 17.51 1.30 -15.83
CA ALA A 7 18.95 1.53 -15.74
C ALA A 7 19.80 0.25 -15.86
N GLU A 8 19.30 -0.88 -15.35
CA GLU A 8 20.05 -2.13 -15.26
C GLU A 8 19.79 -3.06 -16.48
N ASN A 9 18.84 -2.74 -17.37
CA ASN A 9 18.47 -3.59 -18.51
C ASN A 9 18.39 -2.78 -19.82
N ALA A 10 19.48 -2.76 -20.59
CA ALA A 10 19.62 -1.94 -21.80
C ALA A 10 18.55 -2.16 -22.89
N GLY A 11 17.88 -3.31 -22.91
CA GLY A 11 16.79 -3.60 -23.86
C GLY A 11 15.41 -3.10 -23.44
N VAL A 12 15.26 -2.62 -22.19
CA VAL A 12 13.99 -2.16 -21.63
C VAL A 12 13.90 -0.65 -21.76
N GLN A 13 12.91 -0.18 -22.53
CA GLN A 13 12.71 1.25 -22.78
C GLN A 13 11.76 1.92 -21.79
N THR A 14 10.75 1.20 -21.30
CA THR A 14 9.76 1.75 -20.38
C THR A 14 9.28 0.68 -19.40
N VAL A 15 8.87 1.13 -18.21
CA VAL A 15 8.30 0.29 -17.16
C VAL A 15 7.07 0.98 -16.59
N THR A 16 5.93 0.29 -16.62
CA THR A 16 4.67 0.77 -16.05
C THR A 16 4.32 -0.01 -14.79
N TYR A 17 3.99 0.71 -13.72
CA TYR A 17 3.42 0.15 -12.50
C TYR A 17 1.97 0.62 -12.32
N ALA A 18 1.09 -0.31 -11.94
CA ALA A 18 -0.27 -0.05 -11.49
C ALA A 18 -0.49 -0.79 -10.16
N LEU A 19 -0.39 -0.05 -9.06
CA LEU A 19 -0.35 -0.60 -7.70
C LEU A 19 -1.61 -0.19 -6.95
N PRO A 20 -2.56 -1.12 -6.71
CA PRO A 20 -3.68 -0.84 -5.83
C PRO A 20 -3.18 -0.79 -4.37
N ASN A 21 -3.56 0.25 -3.65
CA ASN A 21 -3.34 0.34 -2.22
C ASN A 21 -4.44 -0.46 -1.49
N LYS A 22 -4.14 -1.72 -1.18
CA LYS A 22 -5.04 -2.57 -0.40
C LYS A 22 -4.99 -2.15 1.07
N HIS A 23 -6.06 -1.50 1.53
CA HIS A 23 -6.11 -0.90 2.86
C HIS A 23 -6.25 -1.95 3.97
N TYR A 24 -5.42 -1.79 5.00
CA TYR A 24 -5.57 -2.39 6.31
C TYR A 24 -5.84 -1.27 7.30
N VAL A 25 -7.02 -1.28 7.91
CA VAL A 25 -7.47 -0.19 8.81
C VAL A 25 -7.54 -0.74 10.23
N PRO A 26 -7.00 -0.04 11.23
CA PRO A 26 -7.09 -0.49 12.62
C PRO A 26 -8.56 -0.50 13.10
N VAL A 27 -8.93 -1.54 13.84
CA VAL A 27 -10.28 -1.65 14.43
C VAL A 27 -10.37 -0.81 15.70
N ASP A 28 -11.40 0.03 15.86
CA ASP A 28 -11.62 0.73 17.13
C ASP A 28 -12.09 -0.26 18.20
N MET A 29 -11.31 -0.43 19.27
CA MET A 29 -11.59 -1.33 20.38
C MET A 29 -11.81 -0.60 21.71
N LYS A 30 -12.01 0.73 21.68
CA LYS A 30 -12.27 1.52 22.90
C LYS A 30 -13.52 1.07 23.65
N TYR A 31 -14.47 0.43 22.98
CA TYR A 31 -15.68 -0.13 23.57
C TYR A 31 -15.39 -1.27 24.57
N ILE A 32 -14.20 -1.89 24.54
CA ILE A 32 -13.71 -2.84 25.55
C ILE A 32 -12.50 -2.31 26.33
N GLY A 33 -12.24 -1.00 26.28
CA GLY A 33 -11.14 -0.36 27.02
C GLY A 33 -9.73 -0.61 26.48
N VAL A 34 -9.60 -1.06 25.23
CA VAL A 34 -8.30 -1.31 24.57
C VAL A 34 -7.99 -0.22 23.57
N ASP A 35 -6.78 0.38 23.63
CA ASP A 35 -6.29 1.28 22.58
C ASP A 35 -5.70 0.47 21.43
N ASN A 36 -6.35 0.57 20.27
CA ASN A 36 -5.90 -0.04 19.01
C ASN A 36 -5.91 0.98 17.85
N LEU A 37 -6.00 2.29 18.14
CA LEU A 37 -6.03 3.34 17.10
C LEU A 37 -4.73 4.17 17.04
N THR A 38 -3.97 4.22 18.13
CA THR A 38 -2.63 4.83 18.13
C THR A 38 -1.68 3.98 17.28
N PRO A 39 -0.90 4.53 16.32
CA PRO A 39 -0.06 3.72 15.42
C PRO A 39 0.91 2.75 16.12
N ALA A 40 1.44 3.15 17.28
CA ALA A 40 2.34 2.30 18.07
C ALA A 40 1.63 1.22 18.91
N LYS A 41 0.29 1.23 18.95
CA LYS A 41 -0.56 0.32 19.73
C LYS A 41 -1.55 -0.46 18.86
N ALA A 42 -1.57 -0.19 17.55
CA ALA A 42 -2.46 -0.84 16.62
C ALA A 42 -1.92 -2.22 16.26
N ASP A 43 -2.60 -3.26 16.72
CA ASP A 43 -2.24 -4.67 16.49
C ASP A 43 -3.31 -5.40 15.65
N VAL A 44 -4.59 -5.01 15.78
CA VAL A 44 -5.71 -5.65 15.07
C VAL A 44 -6.20 -4.77 13.93
N PHE A 45 -6.20 -5.31 12.71
CA PHE A 45 -6.59 -4.60 11.50
C PHE A 45 -7.66 -5.36 10.72
N ILE A 46 -8.55 -4.62 10.06
CA ILE A 46 -9.49 -5.17 9.09
C ILE A 46 -8.98 -4.95 7.66
N PRO A 47 -8.82 -6.00 6.84
CA PRO A 47 -8.54 -5.85 5.42
C PRO A 47 -9.81 -5.40 4.69
N LEU A 48 -9.73 -4.32 3.92
CA LEU A 48 -10.84 -3.84 3.10
C LEU A 48 -10.73 -4.38 1.67
N SER A 49 -11.81 -4.95 1.15
CA SER A 49 -11.89 -5.46 -0.22
C SER A 49 -12.09 -4.34 -1.24
N ALA A 50 -12.87 -3.32 -0.90
CA ALA A 50 -13.11 -2.12 -1.70
C ALA A 50 -13.67 -0.98 -0.81
N PRO A 51 -13.50 0.30 -1.20
CA PRO A 51 -12.70 0.78 -2.33
C PRO A 51 -11.18 0.68 -2.04
N SER A 52 -10.36 0.79 -3.10
CA SER A 52 -8.91 0.94 -2.97
C SER A 52 -8.41 2.03 -3.91
N GLY A 53 -7.42 2.80 -3.45
CA GLY A 53 -6.74 3.76 -4.32
C GLY A 53 -5.87 3.02 -5.35
N LEU A 54 -5.90 3.46 -6.62
CA LEU A 54 -5.02 2.92 -7.67
C LEU A 54 -3.96 3.96 -8.02
N ILE A 55 -2.68 3.62 -7.80
CA ILE A 55 -1.55 4.48 -8.14
C ILE A 55 -0.87 3.90 -9.38
N SER A 56 -0.76 4.69 -10.44
CA SER A 56 -0.14 4.29 -11.69
C SER A 56 0.93 5.26 -12.15
N ALA A 57 2.04 4.75 -12.66
CA ALA A 57 3.11 5.55 -13.25
C ALA A 57 3.88 4.75 -14.31
N THR A 58 4.38 5.46 -15.33
CA THR A 58 5.31 4.93 -16.34
C THR A 58 6.65 5.63 -16.18
N VAL A 59 7.73 4.86 -16.15
CA VAL A 59 9.11 5.34 -16.13
C VAL A 59 9.76 4.96 -17.45
N THR A 60 10.56 5.85 -17.99
CA THR A 60 11.36 5.68 -19.22
C THR A 60 12.83 5.89 -18.93
#